data_AF-A0AAV1M962-F1
#
_entry.id   AF-A0AAV1M962-F1
#
_cell.length_a   1.000
_cell.length_b   1.000
_cell.length_c   1.000
_cell.angle_alpha   90.00
_cell.angle_beta   90.00
_cell.angle_gamma   90.00
#
_symmetry.space_group_name_H-M   'P 1'
#
loop_
_entity.id
_entity.type
_entity.pdbx_description
1 polymer ?
#
loop_
_entity_poly.entity_id
_entity_poly.type
_entity_poly.pdbx_seq_one_letter_code
_entity_poly.pdbx_strand_id
1 'polypeptide(L)'
;MPGESSVDAGSRAFNLTSCKEFEQGARFDPHDVIDSLWRIFYFWAKGMEISAILFSLPSDKKIQDFKEIAGTVNPELEVNWNKSALVMEPRPGVQVLLTSCGHDEAFRALVKKEQQHGEQPLQKPHIYITEVRMKTVNRYLGIINCGDGTAFALARVEEIPTTDEECMIAATHLGLKVLSGKSYLIMKNLYAGDEL
;
A
#
# COMPACT_ATOMS: atom_id res chain seq x y z
N MET A 1 -24.83 8.67 43.51
CA MET A 1 -23.94 8.00 42.55
C MET A 1 -24.45 8.30 41.15
N PRO A 2 -23.83 9.22 40.40
CA PRO A 2 -24.12 9.41 39.00
C PRO A 2 -23.26 8.43 38.19
N GLY A 3 -23.93 7.65 37.33
CA GLY A 3 -23.28 6.73 36.40
C GLY A 3 -22.54 7.49 35.30
N GLU A 4 -21.29 7.10 35.06
CA GLU A 4 -20.49 7.55 33.94
C GLU A 4 -21.13 7.09 32.62
N SER A 5 -21.62 8.04 31.84
CA SER A 5 -21.90 7.85 30.42
C SER A 5 -20.57 7.81 29.68
N SER A 6 -20.18 6.63 29.21
CA SER A 6 -19.11 6.47 28.23
C SER A 6 -19.47 7.24 26.96
N VAL A 7 -18.73 8.32 26.70
CA VAL A 7 -18.76 9.06 25.44
C VAL A 7 -18.16 8.14 24.37
N ASP A 8 -19.04 7.52 23.58
CA ASP A 8 -18.68 6.78 22.39
C ASP A 8 -17.99 7.74 21.42
N ALA A 9 -16.67 7.60 21.26
CA ALA A 9 -15.91 8.36 20.29
C ALA A 9 -16.41 7.95 18.90
N GLY A 10 -17.22 8.82 18.29
CA GLY A 10 -17.90 8.61 17.03
C GLY A 10 -16.99 8.08 15.92
N SER A 11 -16.97 6.76 15.76
CA SER A 11 -16.63 6.10 14.51
C SER A 11 -17.74 6.43 13.54
N ARG A 12 -17.58 7.52 12.77
CA ARG A 12 -18.26 7.60 11.47
C ARG A 12 -17.79 6.37 10.71
N ALA A 13 -18.66 5.37 10.60
CA ALA A 13 -18.41 4.19 9.78
C ALA A 13 -18.25 4.67 8.34
N PHE A 14 -17.02 5.01 7.96
CA PHE A 14 -16.67 5.30 6.58
C PHE A 14 -17.02 4.04 5.80
N ASN A 15 -17.89 4.18 4.79
CA ASN A 15 -18.27 3.08 3.92
C ASN A 15 -17.09 2.80 2.97
N LEU A 16 -16.05 2.17 3.52
CA LEU A 16 -14.84 1.76 2.80
C LEU A 16 -15.13 0.46 2.04
N THR A 17 -14.43 0.24 0.93
CA THR A 17 -14.42 -1.09 0.30
C THR A 17 -13.65 -2.04 1.20
N SER A 18 -14.25 -3.16 1.58
CA SER A 18 -13.55 -4.22 2.30
C SER A 18 -12.62 -5.01 1.38
N CYS A 19 -11.60 -5.70 1.93
CA CYS A 19 -10.74 -6.56 1.10
C CYS A 19 -11.52 -7.62 0.33
N LYS A 20 -12.56 -8.22 0.93
CA LYS A 20 -13.41 -9.21 0.26
C LYS A 20 -14.19 -8.62 -0.91
N GLU A 21 -14.70 -7.40 -0.77
CA GLU A 21 -15.37 -6.69 -1.88
C GLU A 21 -14.35 -6.34 -2.98
N PHE A 22 -13.15 -5.89 -2.59
CA PHE A 22 -12.10 -5.49 -3.53
C PHE A 22 -11.58 -6.67 -4.37
N GLU A 23 -11.49 -7.86 -3.78
CA GLU A 23 -11.01 -9.11 -4.39
C GLU A 23 -11.94 -9.65 -5.49
N GLN A 24 -13.22 -9.23 -5.52
CA GLN A 24 -14.17 -9.73 -6.51
C GLN A 24 -13.75 -9.37 -7.94
N GLY A 25 -13.58 -10.40 -8.78
CA GLY A 25 -13.15 -10.24 -10.16
C GLY A 25 -11.72 -9.74 -10.31
N ALA A 26 -10.92 -9.81 -9.25
CA ALA A 26 -9.52 -9.42 -9.30
C ALA A 26 -8.73 -10.32 -10.24
N ARG A 27 -7.86 -9.69 -11.02
CA ARG A 27 -6.80 -10.35 -11.79
C ARG A 27 -5.52 -9.58 -11.56
N PHE A 28 -4.44 -10.30 -11.35
CA PHE A 28 -3.15 -9.71 -11.11
C PHE A 28 -2.06 -10.61 -11.67
N ASP A 29 -1.26 -10.08 -12.59
CA ASP A 29 -0.01 -10.69 -13.01
C ASP A 29 1.15 -9.82 -12.50
N PRO A 30 2.06 -10.36 -11.68
CA PRO A 30 3.27 -9.65 -11.28
C PRO A 30 4.07 -9.04 -12.43
N HIS A 31 4.07 -9.66 -13.61
CA HIS A 31 4.84 -9.18 -14.75
C HIS A 31 4.25 -7.92 -15.40
N ASP A 32 2.98 -7.62 -15.16
CA ASP A 32 2.33 -6.42 -15.71
C ASP A 32 2.77 -5.13 -14.99
N VAL A 33 3.31 -5.27 -13.77
CA VAL A 33 3.67 -4.13 -12.90
C VAL A 33 5.17 -3.88 -12.78
N ILE A 34 6.03 -4.86 -13.10
CA ILE A 34 7.48 -4.69 -13.05
C ILE A 34 7.98 -3.70 -14.12
N ASP A 35 9.19 -3.19 -13.92
CA ASP A 35 9.92 -2.32 -14.85
C ASP A 35 9.20 -1.01 -15.23
N SER A 36 8.19 -0.62 -14.46
CA SER A 36 7.41 0.60 -14.63
C SER A 36 7.36 1.39 -13.32
N LEU A 37 7.35 2.73 -13.43
CA LEU A 37 7.10 3.61 -12.29
C LEU A 37 5.60 3.81 -12.14
N TRP A 38 5.05 3.41 -10.99
CA TRP A 38 3.63 3.54 -10.68
C TRP A 38 3.41 4.69 -9.72
N ARG A 39 2.54 5.63 -10.05
CA ARG A 39 2.24 6.77 -9.18
C ARG A 39 0.82 6.67 -8.64
N ILE A 40 0.68 6.92 -7.34
CA ILE A 40 -0.61 6.98 -6.67
C ILE A 40 -1.38 8.19 -7.22
N PHE A 41 -2.55 7.96 -7.82
CA PHE A 41 -3.46 9.02 -8.26
C PHE A 41 -4.68 9.15 -7.34
N TYR A 42 -5.02 8.12 -6.57
CA TYR A 42 -6.13 8.15 -5.62
C TYR A 42 -5.85 7.26 -4.41
N PHE A 43 -6.26 7.66 -3.20
CA PHE A 43 -5.91 6.94 -1.97
C PHE A 43 -6.88 7.12 -0.80
N TRP A 44 -6.89 6.12 0.10
CA TRP A 44 -7.47 6.10 1.44
C TRP A 44 -6.36 5.94 2.47
N ALA A 45 -5.69 7.01 2.85
CA ALA A 45 -4.65 6.96 3.87
C ALA A 45 -4.54 8.31 4.60
N LYS A 46 -4.20 8.26 5.88
CA LYS A 46 -3.89 9.45 6.68
C LYS A 46 -2.40 9.75 6.59
N GLY A 47 -2.04 11.02 6.37
CA GLY A 47 -0.64 11.48 6.44
C GLY A 47 0.30 10.85 5.42
N MET A 48 -0.20 10.51 4.23
CA MET A 48 0.59 9.88 3.19
C MET A 48 1.32 10.90 2.31
N GLU A 49 2.60 10.64 2.05
CA GLU A 49 3.37 11.24 0.97
C GLU A 49 3.07 10.52 -0.34
N ILE A 50 2.73 11.27 -1.38
CA ILE A 50 2.45 10.71 -2.70
C ILE A 50 3.78 10.54 -3.44
N SER A 51 4.31 9.32 -3.43
CA SER A 51 5.52 8.93 -4.17
C SER A 51 5.20 7.95 -5.31
N ALA A 52 6.14 7.84 -6.25
CA ALA A 52 6.15 6.72 -7.18
C ALA A 52 6.60 5.45 -6.46
N ILE A 53 5.99 4.33 -6.82
CA ILE A 53 6.27 2.99 -6.34
C ILE A 53 6.95 2.24 -7.47
N LEU A 54 8.07 1.59 -7.15
CA LEU A 54 8.75 0.67 -8.04
C LEU A 54 8.44 -0.77 -7.64
N PHE A 55 8.10 -1.59 -8.63
CA PHE A 55 7.98 -3.04 -8.48
C PHE A 55 9.13 -3.73 -9.19
N SER A 56 9.67 -4.78 -8.56
CA SER A 56 10.73 -5.60 -9.13
C SER A 56 10.55 -7.06 -8.73
N LEU A 57 11.12 -7.97 -9.52
CA LEU A 57 11.22 -9.36 -9.10
C LEU A 57 12.19 -9.50 -7.92
N PRO A 58 11.89 -10.37 -6.94
CA PRO A 58 12.78 -10.61 -5.82
C PRO A 58 14.05 -11.33 -6.30
N SER A 59 15.22 -10.77 -6.01
CA SER A 59 16.50 -11.48 -6.17
C SER A 59 16.80 -12.33 -4.93
N ASP A 60 17.60 -13.38 -5.08
CA ASP A 60 18.04 -14.23 -3.96
C ASP A 60 18.68 -13.40 -2.84
N LYS A 61 19.47 -12.39 -3.22
CA LYS A 61 20.07 -11.44 -2.29
C LYS A 61 19.00 -10.67 -1.50
N LYS A 62 18.02 -10.07 -2.18
CA LYS A 62 16.92 -9.35 -1.51
C LYS A 62 16.15 -10.28 -0.56
N ILE A 63 15.83 -11.51 -0.98
CA ILE A 63 15.15 -12.49 -0.11
C ILE A 63 16.00 -12.80 1.12
N GLN A 64 17.30 -13.02 0.95
CA GLN A 64 18.22 -13.30 2.04
C GLN A 64 18.31 -12.13 3.04
N ASP A 65 18.37 -10.89 2.56
CA ASP A 65 18.37 -9.70 3.41
C ASP A 65 17.09 -9.63 4.29
N PHE A 66 15.92 -9.95 3.72
CA PHE A 66 14.67 -10.04 4.48
C PHE A 66 14.68 -11.18 5.51
N LYS A 67 15.23 -12.35 5.15
CA LYS A 67 15.36 -13.51 6.07
C LYS A 67 16.20 -13.18 7.29
N GLU A 68 17.34 -12.54 7.09
CA GLU A 68 18.28 -12.19 8.17
C GLU A 68 17.66 -11.19 9.15
N ILE A 69 17.00 -10.15 8.62
CA ILE A 69 16.34 -9.14 9.44
C ILE A 69 15.15 -9.75 10.19
N ALA A 70 14.32 -10.55 9.51
CA ALA A 70 13.19 -11.24 10.15
C ALA A 70 13.67 -12.15 11.29
N GLY A 71 14.67 -13.01 11.03
CA GLY A 71 15.22 -13.91 12.06
C GLY A 71 15.85 -13.18 13.25
N THR A 72 16.37 -11.96 13.05
CA THR A 72 16.99 -11.16 14.11
C THR A 72 15.96 -10.39 14.94
N VAL A 73 14.94 -9.82 14.28
CA VAL A 73 13.98 -8.90 14.92
C VAL A 73 12.73 -9.63 15.41
N ASN A 74 12.26 -10.63 14.65
CA ASN A 74 11.06 -11.40 14.94
C ASN A 74 11.23 -12.86 14.48
N PRO A 75 11.97 -13.70 15.22
CA PRO A 75 12.27 -15.08 14.83
C PRO A 75 11.04 -16.00 14.76
N GLU A 76 9.92 -15.60 15.38
CA GLU A 76 8.66 -16.34 15.35
C GLU A 76 7.84 -16.06 14.07
N LEU A 77 8.34 -15.17 13.21
CA LEU A 77 7.65 -14.77 11.99
C LEU A 77 7.70 -15.87 10.92
N GLU A 78 6.59 -16.57 10.73
CA GLU A 78 6.47 -17.61 9.71
C GLU A 78 6.24 -17.03 8.30
N VAL A 79 7.32 -16.92 7.53
CA VAL A 79 7.30 -16.46 6.13
C VAL A 79 7.60 -17.62 5.19
N ASN A 80 6.75 -17.82 4.18
CA ASN A 80 7.03 -18.76 3.10
C ASN A 80 7.87 -18.10 2.02
N TRP A 81 9.19 -18.12 2.22
CA TRP A 81 10.17 -17.48 1.33
C TRP A 81 10.13 -17.98 -0.12
N ASN A 82 9.73 -19.23 -0.35
CA ASN A 82 9.65 -19.84 -1.68
C ASN A 82 8.46 -19.30 -2.50
N LYS A 83 7.53 -18.58 -1.85
CA LYS A 83 6.39 -17.92 -2.51
C LYS A 83 6.63 -16.42 -2.71
N SER A 84 7.87 -15.95 -2.64
CA SER A 84 8.22 -14.56 -2.93
C SER A 84 7.92 -14.23 -4.39
N ALA A 85 7.04 -13.25 -4.62
CA ALA A 85 6.55 -12.90 -5.95
C ALA A 85 7.08 -11.54 -6.43
N LEU A 86 7.07 -10.54 -5.55
CA LEU A 86 7.43 -9.16 -5.89
C LEU A 86 8.14 -8.46 -4.73
N VAL A 87 8.98 -7.50 -5.08
CA VAL A 87 9.47 -6.48 -4.16
C VAL A 87 8.89 -5.14 -4.57
N MET A 88 8.30 -4.44 -3.60
CA MET A 88 7.72 -3.12 -3.73
C MET A 88 8.53 -2.11 -2.91
N GLU A 89 8.89 -0.99 -3.54
CA GLU A 89 9.65 0.09 -2.91
C GLU A 89 8.81 1.37 -2.98
N PRO A 90 7.90 1.61 -2.01
CA PRO A 90 6.97 2.72 -2.07
C PRO A 90 7.62 4.07 -1.84
N ARG A 91 8.71 4.13 -1.04
CA ARG A 91 9.48 5.34 -0.76
C ARG A 91 10.86 4.98 -0.20
N PRO A 92 11.83 5.90 -0.19
CA PRO A 92 13.16 5.65 0.36
C PRO A 92 13.11 5.12 1.79
N GLY A 93 13.91 4.08 2.05
CA GLY A 93 13.97 3.40 3.35
C GLY A 93 12.78 2.50 3.66
N VAL A 94 11.83 2.28 2.73
CA VAL A 94 10.76 1.29 2.89
C VAL A 94 10.85 0.27 1.77
N GLN A 95 10.98 -1.00 2.14
CA GLN A 95 10.95 -2.13 1.21
C GLN A 95 9.88 -3.10 1.66
N VAL A 96 9.16 -3.68 0.71
CA VAL A 96 8.11 -4.65 0.99
C VAL A 96 8.32 -5.87 0.12
N LEU A 97 8.47 -7.04 0.75
CA LEU A 97 8.48 -8.33 0.06
C LEU A 97 7.06 -8.90 0.05
N LEU A 98 6.50 -9.09 -1.14
CA LEU A 98 5.18 -9.66 -1.35
C LEU A 98 5.32 -11.17 -1.58
N THR A 99 4.71 -11.95 -0.69
CA THR A 99 4.65 -13.42 -0.79
C THR A 99 3.23 -13.85 -1.13
N SER A 100 3.08 -14.72 -2.13
CA SER A 100 1.76 -15.19 -2.57
C SER A 100 1.11 -16.08 -1.52
N CYS A 101 -0.19 -15.86 -1.28
CA CYS A 101 -1.01 -16.67 -0.38
C CYS A 101 -1.68 -17.87 -1.07
N GLY A 102 -1.42 -18.12 -2.35
CA GLY A 102 -2.05 -19.21 -3.12
C GLY A 102 -3.23 -18.79 -4.01
N HIS A 103 -3.63 -17.52 -3.96
CA HIS A 103 -4.47 -16.84 -4.94
C HIS A 103 -3.65 -15.71 -5.59
N ASP A 104 -3.91 -15.39 -6.85
CA ASP A 104 -3.06 -14.49 -7.66
C ASP A 104 -3.13 -13.03 -7.17
N GLU A 105 -4.18 -12.69 -6.45
CA GLU A 105 -4.54 -11.36 -5.99
C GLU A 105 -4.28 -11.10 -4.49
N ALA A 106 -3.91 -12.14 -3.73
CA ALA A 106 -3.72 -12.08 -2.29
C ALA A 106 -2.26 -12.31 -1.87
N PHE A 107 -1.71 -11.32 -1.17
CA PHE A 107 -0.31 -11.34 -0.74
C PHE A 107 -0.17 -11.09 0.75
N ARG A 108 0.83 -11.74 1.35
CA ARG A 108 1.43 -11.30 2.62
C ARG A 108 2.56 -10.35 2.29
N ALA A 109 2.43 -9.12 2.74
CA ALA A 109 3.40 -8.05 2.61
C ALA A 109 4.29 -8.02 3.86
N LEU A 110 5.54 -8.44 3.70
CA LEU A 110 6.59 -8.30 4.71
C LEU A 110 7.23 -6.92 4.55
N VAL A 111 6.88 -6.00 5.43
CA VAL A 111 7.31 -4.60 5.37
C VAL A 111 8.56 -4.41 6.22
N LYS A 112 9.65 -4.00 5.58
CA LYS A 112 10.90 -3.57 6.21
C LYS A 112 11.00 -2.04 6.14
N LYS A 113 11.14 -1.39 7.29
CA LYS A 113 11.48 0.04 7.38
C LYS A 113 12.92 0.20 7.88
N GLU A 114 13.76 0.80 7.05
CA GLU A 114 15.10 1.24 7.40
C GLU A 114 15.02 2.55 8.18
N GLN A 115 15.93 2.75 9.12
CA GLN A 115 16.03 4.00 9.86
C GLN A 115 16.50 5.11 8.93
N GLN A 116 15.90 6.30 9.03
CA GLN A 116 16.47 7.47 8.37
C GLN A 116 17.72 7.95 9.10
N HIS A 117 18.72 8.36 8.33
CA HIS A 117 20.00 8.84 8.85
C HIS A 117 19.77 10.12 9.67
N GLY A 118 19.84 10.01 11.01
CA GLY A 118 19.58 11.13 11.93
C GLY A 118 18.69 10.76 13.13
N GLU A 119 17.97 9.64 13.07
CA GLU A 119 17.27 9.07 14.22
C GLU A 119 18.25 8.29 15.11
N GLN A 120 18.01 8.24 16.43
CA GLN A 120 18.93 7.66 17.41
C GLN A 120 19.44 6.26 16.99
N PRO A 121 20.74 5.96 17.17
CA PRO A 121 21.42 4.79 16.60
C PRO A 121 21.03 3.41 17.18
N LEU A 122 19.92 3.30 17.91
CA LEU A 122 19.59 2.11 18.72
C LEU A 122 18.24 1.46 18.41
N GLN A 123 17.43 1.98 17.49
CA GLN A 123 16.17 1.30 17.15
C GLN A 123 16.40 0.29 16.03
N LYS A 124 16.16 -0.99 16.34
CA LYS A 124 16.21 -2.09 15.38
C LYS A 124 15.28 -1.79 14.19
N PRO A 125 15.64 -2.21 12.96
CA PRO A 125 14.75 -2.08 11.82
C PRO A 125 13.39 -2.70 12.15
N HIS A 126 12.32 -1.98 11.84
CA HIS A 126 10.98 -2.45 12.13
C HIS A 126 10.51 -3.35 10.98
N ILE A 127 10.19 -4.60 11.30
CA ILE A 127 9.66 -5.59 10.37
C ILE A 127 8.32 -6.12 10.86
N TYR A 128 7.33 -6.12 9.99
CA TYR A 128 5.99 -6.65 10.29
C TYR A 128 5.35 -7.22 9.03
N ILE A 129 4.33 -8.07 9.21
CA ILE A 129 3.52 -8.61 8.12
C ILE A 129 2.16 -7.93 8.15
N THR A 130 1.67 -7.59 6.96
CA THR A 130 0.25 -7.31 6.75
C THR A 130 -0.26 -8.07 5.54
N GLU A 131 -1.58 -8.23 5.44
CA GLU A 131 -2.19 -8.76 4.23
C GLU A 131 -2.55 -7.64 3.29
N VAL A 132 -2.28 -7.84 2.00
CA VAL A 132 -2.70 -6.93 0.94
C VAL A 132 -3.48 -7.69 -0.12
N ARG A 133 -4.39 -6.98 -0.79
CA ARG A 133 -4.98 -7.43 -2.04
C ARG A 133 -4.54 -6.50 -3.15
N MET A 134 -4.17 -7.07 -4.28
CA MET A 134 -3.71 -6.34 -5.46
C MET A 134 -4.50 -6.79 -6.67
N LYS A 135 -4.85 -5.85 -7.54
CA LYS A 135 -5.44 -6.18 -8.84
C LYS A 135 -5.14 -5.14 -9.88
N THR A 136 -5.12 -5.57 -11.12
CA THR A 136 -5.05 -4.71 -12.30
C THR A 136 -6.41 -4.66 -12.97
N VAL A 137 -6.83 -3.47 -13.39
CA VAL A 137 -8.02 -3.28 -14.22
C VAL A 137 -7.65 -2.28 -15.31
N ASN A 138 -7.67 -2.74 -16.56
CA ASN A 138 -7.14 -2.01 -17.70
C ASN A 138 -5.67 -1.62 -17.45
N ARG A 139 -5.38 -0.31 -17.39
CA ARG A 139 -4.05 0.26 -17.16
C ARG A 139 -3.78 0.69 -15.72
N TYR A 140 -4.71 0.40 -14.81
CA TYR A 140 -4.62 0.85 -13.42
C TYR A 140 -4.35 -0.31 -12.48
N LEU A 141 -3.57 -0.04 -11.44
CA LEU A 141 -3.25 -0.95 -10.36
C LEU A 141 -3.96 -0.50 -9.09
N GLY A 142 -4.70 -1.39 -8.45
CA GLY A 142 -5.29 -1.18 -7.13
C GLY A 142 -4.55 -2.00 -6.07
N ILE A 143 -4.34 -1.41 -4.91
CA ILE A 143 -3.74 -2.06 -3.73
C ILE A 143 -4.59 -1.70 -2.52
N ILE A 144 -5.00 -2.69 -1.72
CA ILE A 144 -5.65 -2.47 -0.43
C ILE A 144 -4.94 -3.27 0.66
N ASN A 145 -4.65 -2.63 1.78
CA ASN A 145 -4.12 -3.24 2.98
C ASN A 145 -5.27 -3.66 3.88
N CYS A 146 -5.37 -4.96 4.16
CA CYS A 146 -6.46 -5.54 4.93
C CYS A 146 -6.30 -5.35 6.44
N GLY A 147 -5.10 -5.00 6.91
CA GLY A 147 -4.86 -4.75 8.33
C GLY A 147 -5.38 -3.40 8.81
N ASP A 148 -5.18 -2.34 8.01
CA ASP A 148 -5.54 -0.96 8.40
C ASP A 148 -6.59 -0.31 7.48
N GLY A 149 -7.03 -1.02 6.43
CA GLY A 149 -8.03 -0.53 5.48
C GLY A 149 -7.52 0.54 4.52
N THR A 150 -6.21 0.79 4.47
CA THR A 150 -5.63 1.74 3.52
C THR A 150 -5.71 1.21 2.10
N ALA A 151 -5.96 2.09 1.13
CA ALA A 151 -6.10 1.71 -0.26
C ALA A 151 -5.45 2.73 -1.20
N PHE A 152 -4.94 2.25 -2.33
CA PHE A 152 -4.25 3.02 -3.34
C PHE A 152 -4.73 2.61 -4.72
N ALA A 153 -4.94 3.59 -5.58
CA ALA A 153 -5.03 3.42 -7.01
C ALA A 153 -3.83 4.08 -7.67
N LEU A 154 -3.17 3.33 -8.54
CA LEU A 154 -1.94 3.71 -9.21
C LEU A 154 -2.10 3.60 -10.71
N ALA A 155 -1.38 4.48 -11.41
CA ALA A 155 -1.22 4.46 -12.85
C ALA A 155 0.27 4.57 -13.18
N ARG A 156 0.66 4.13 -14.37
CA ARG A 156 1.97 4.49 -14.93
C ARG A 156 2.06 6.01 -15.09
N VAL A 157 3.26 6.57 -15.02
CA VAL A 157 3.47 8.04 -14.95
C VAL A 157 2.81 8.77 -16.13
N GLU A 158 2.85 8.17 -17.30
CA GLU A 158 2.29 8.68 -18.55
C GLU A 158 0.76 8.51 -18.69
N GLU A 159 0.12 7.75 -17.79
CA GLU A 159 -1.30 7.41 -17.82
C GLU A 159 -2.08 7.97 -16.63
N ILE A 160 -1.46 8.85 -15.84
CA ILE A 160 -2.07 9.44 -14.66
C ILE A 160 -3.28 10.29 -15.09
N PRO A 161 -4.47 10.05 -14.50
CA PRO A 161 -5.64 10.90 -14.70
C PRO A 161 -5.34 12.36 -14.35
N THR A 162 -5.83 13.31 -15.14
CA THR A 162 -5.46 14.73 -15.03
C THR A 162 -6.51 15.57 -14.30
N THR A 163 -7.69 15.01 -14.07
CA THR A 163 -8.77 15.65 -13.32
C THR A 163 -9.21 14.80 -12.12
N ASP A 164 -9.84 15.45 -11.13
CA ASP A 164 -10.37 14.76 -9.95
C ASP A 164 -11.47 13.77 -10.32
N GLU A 165 -12.33 14.13 -11.27
CA GLU A 165 -13.38 13.26 -11.81
C GLU A 165 -12.80 12.01 -12.47
N GLU A 166 -11.77 12.15 -13.32
CA GLU A 166 -11.10 11.00 -13.94
C GLU A 166 -10.45 10.10 -12.88
N CYS A 167 -9.85 10.67 -11.83
CA CYS A 167 -9.29 9.91 -10.70
C CYS A 167 -10.38 9.08 -10.01
N MET A 168 -11.54 9.68 -9.72
CA MET A 168 -12.66 9.01 -9.07
C MET A 168 -13.24 7.88 -9.95
N ILE A 169 -13.43 8.13 -11.24
CA ILE A 169 -13.92 7.13 -12.19
C ILE A 169 -12.95 5.94 -12.25
N ALA A 170 -11.65 6.21 -12.39
CA ALA A 170 -10.61 5.17 -12.43
C ALA A 170 -10.55 4.36 -11.12
N ALA A 171 -10.63 5.02 -9.97
CA ALA A 171 -10.69 4.35 -8.66
C ALA A 171 -11.95 3.48 -8.51
N THR A 172 -13.10 3.95 -9.01
CA THR A 172 -14.36 3.18 -9.02
C THR A 172 -14.24 1.93 -9.89
N HIS A 173 -13.58 2.01 -11.04
CA HIS A 173 -13.32 0.84 -11.88
C HIS A 173 -12.41 -0.19 -11.19
N LEU A 174 -11.53 0.26 -10.28
CA LEU A 174 -10.79 -0.62 -9.39
C LEU A 174 -11.63 -1.12 -8.19
N GLY A 175 -12.92 -0.83 -8.12
CA GLY A 175 -13.81 -1.26 -7.03
C GLY A 175 -13.63 -0.48 -5.72
N LEU A 176 -12.99 0.69 -5.75
CA LEU A 176 -12.84 1.55 -4.57
C LEU A 176 -14.06 2.48 -4.44
N LYS A 177 -14.71 2.51 -3.26
CA LYS A 177 -15.76 3.46 -2.90
C LYS A 177 -15.23 4.91 -2.78
N VAL A 178 -15.50 5.74 -3.78
CA VAL A 178 -14.82 7.05 -3.94
C VAL A 178 -15.11 8.11 -2.86
N LEU A 179 -16.22 8.00 -2.13
CA LEU A 179 -16.62 9.00 -1.13
C LEU A 179 -15.67 9.11 0.07
N SER A 180 -14.80 8.11 0.26
CA SER A 180 -13.93 8.02 1.43
C SER A 180 -12.46 8.38 1.16
N GLY A 181 -12.14 8.79 -0.06
CA GLY A 181 -10.75 9.04 -0.48
C GLY A 181 -10.49 10.37 -1.13
N LYS A 182 -9.27 10.51 -1.60
CA LYS A 182 -8.74 11.76 -2.16
C LYS A 182 -7.96 11.47 -3.43
N SER A 183 -8.08 12.33 -4.42
CA SER A 183 -7.14 12.37 -5.55
C SER A 183 -5.83 13.02 -5.15
N TYR A 184 -4.77 12.70 -5.89
CA TYR A 184 -3.47 13.35 -5.72
C TYR A 184 -3.49 14.85 -6.05
N LEU A 185 -4.45 15.31 -6.86
CA LEU A 185 -4.58 16.71 -7.29
C LEU A 185 -4.98 17.63 -6.13
N ILE A 186 -5.79 17.14 -5.19
CA ILE A 186 -6.15 17.89 -3.98
C ILE A 186 -4.89 18.22 -3.17
N MET A 187 -3.96 17.27 -3.07
CA MET A 187 -2.69 17.49 -2.36
C MET A 187 -1.79 18.49 -3.09
N LYS A 188 -1.72 18.41 -4.43
CA LYS A 188 -0.95 19.37 -5.24
C LYS A 188 -1.42 20.81 -5.00
N ASN A 189 -2.73 21.03 -4.92
CA ASN A 189 -3.30 22.35 -4.69
C ASN A 189 -3.06 22.87 -3.26
N LEU A 190 -2.96 21.98 -2.27
CA LEU A 190 -2.61 22.36 -0.89
C LEU A 190 -1.15 22.83 -0.79
N TYR A 191 -0.20 22.13 -1.42
CA TYR A 191 1.21 22.50 -1.37
C TYR A 191 1.57 23.67 -2.31
N ALA A 192 0.84 23.86 -3.40
CA ALA A 192 1.02 25.04 -4.26
C ALA A 192 0.56 26.35 -3.60
N GLY A 193 -0.21 26.28 -2.50
CA GLY A 193 -0.63 27.45 -1.71
C GLY A 193 0.38 27.88 -0.64
N ASP A 194 1.39 27.05 -0.32
CA ASP A 194 2.41 27.32 0.69
C ASP A 194 3.70 27.93 0.09
N GLU A 195 3.72 28.27 -1.21
CA GLU A 195 4.78 29.04 -1.88
C GLU A 195 4.38 30.52 -2.10
N LEU A 196 3.87 31.21 -1.07
CA LEU A 196 3.67 32.67 -1.05
C LEU A 196 4.19 33.33 0.24
#